data_AF-A0A7C4A6H1-F1
#
_entry.id   AF-A0A7C4A6H1-F1
#
_cell.length_a   1.000
_cell.length_b   1.000
_cell.length_c   1.000
_cell.angle_alpha   90.00
_cell.angle_beta   90.00
_cell.angle_gamma   90.00
#
_symmetry.space_group_name_H-M   'P 1'
#
loop_
_entity.id
_entity.type
_entity.pdbx_description
1 polymer ?
#
loop_
_entity_poly.entity_id
_entity_poly.type
_entity_poly.pdbx_seq_one_letter_code
_entity_poly.pdbx_strand_id
1 'polypeptide(L)'
;MYLRATQPAKGRNGLTLVELLVAIVFVSVLVAIVLPKFVSSDVGGKEAALRADLKLLRTAIQKFREDTGVYPASLKDLASPKPPLIGMSPSGAKVAIKPTRWHGPYIDNVPVDPINGAPFRYTTAAGSVGKVSSSARGYEAW
;
A
#
# COMPACT_ATOMS: atom_id res chain seq x y z
N MET A 1 -15.85 76.47 -30.13
CA MET A 1 -15.29 76.72 -28.79
C MET A 1 -15.82 75.63 -27.86
N TYR A 2 -15.08 74.53 -27.68
CA TYR A 2 -15.51 73.39 -26.84
C TYR A 2 -14.78 73.46 -25.48
N LEU A 3 -15.56 73.56 -24.40
CA LEU A 3 -15.06 73.51 -23.02
C LEU A 3 -14.64 72.08 -22.68
N ARG A 4 -13.35 71.88 -22.39
CA ARG A 4 -12.82 70.62 -21.84
C ARG A 4 -13.12 70.60 -20.33
N ALA A 5 -14.05 69.75 -19.90
CA ALA A 5 -14.25 69.44 -18.49
C ALA A 5 -13.09 68.54 -18.02
N THR A 6 -12.26 69.03 -17.11
CA THR A 6 -11.21 68.26 -16.44
C THR A 6 -11.84 67.39 -15.35
N GLN A 7 -11.81 66.07 -15.52
CA GLN A 7 -12.26 65.13 -14.49
C GLN A 7 -11.31 65.15 -13.27
N PRO A 8 -11.84 65.08 -12.04
CA PRO A 8 -11.00 65.02 -10.84
C PRO A 8 -10.30 63.65 -10.76
N ALA A 9 -8.98 63.67 -10.56
CA ALA A 9 -8.19 62.46 -10.35
C ALA A 9 -8.62 61.78 -9.04
N LYS A 10 -9.03 60.51 -9.13
CA LYS A 10 -9.37 59.66 -7.99
C LYS A 10 -8.12 59.47 -7.12
N GLY A 11 -8.18 59.94 -5.86
CA GLY A 11 -7.07 59.89 -4.91
C GLY A 11 -6.47 58.49 -4.79
N ARG A 12 -5.15 58.40 -4.92
CA ARG A 12 -4.38 57.17 -4.71
C ARG A 12 -4.18 57.00 -3.20
N ASN A 13 -5.03 56.20 -2.57
CA ASN A 13 -4.86 55.85 -1.16
C ASN A 13 -3.66 54.91 -1.02
N GLY A 14 -2.61 55.37 -0.33
CA GLY A 14 -1.43 54.57 -0.02
C GLY A 14 -1.68 53.68 1.20
N LEU A 15 -1.07 52.48 1.19
CA LEU A 15 -1.08 51.56 2.33
C LEU A 15 -0.40 52.20 3.54
N THR A 16 -1.01 52.07 4.71
CA THR A 16 -0.39 52.52 5.97
C THR A 16 0.50 51.43 6.56
N LEU A 17 1.51 51.82 7.34
CA LEU A 17 2.38 50.87 8.06
C LEU A 17 1.58 49.97 9.01
N VAL A 18 0.54 50.52 9.63
CA VAL A 18 -0.34 49.81 10.56
C VAL A 18 -1.13 48.72 9.84
N GLU A 19 -1.57 48.97 8.61
CA GLU A 19 -2.33 48.02 7.80
C GLU A 19 -1.51 46.80 7.40
N LEU A 20 -0.23 47.01 7.07
CA LEU A 20 0.71 45.91 6.84
C LEU A 20 1.01 45.13 8.14
N LEU A 21 1.13 45.83 9.27
CA LEU A 21 1.40 45.22 10.59
C LEU A 21 0.26 44.31 11.04
N VAL A 22 -0.99 44.77 10.90
CA VAL A 22 -2.17 43.96 11.22
C VAL A 22 -2.31 42.78 10.25
N ALA A 23 -2.02 42.97 8.96
CA ALA A 23 -2.10 41.91 7.96
C ALA A 23 -1.13 40.74 8.25
N ILE A 24 0.12 41.02 8.61
CA ILE A 24 1.09 39.95 8.92
C ILE A 24 0.71 39.18 10.20
N VAL A 25 0.09 39.84 11.18
CA VAL A 25 -0.43 39.19 12.39
C VAL A 25 -1.52 38.19 12.01
N PHE A 26 -2.51 38.60 11.20
CA PHE A 26 -3.55 37.68 10.76
C PHE A 26 -3.02 36.52 9.91
N VAL A 27 -2.11 36.79 8.96
CA VAL A 27 -1.49 35.74 8.15
C VAL A 27 -0.70 34.75 9.02
N SER A 28 0.00 35.21 10.05
CA SER A 28 0.75 34.34 10.96
C SER A 28 -0.14 33.34 11.72
N VAL A 29 -1.32 33.78 12.15
CA VAL A 29 -2.31 32.93 12.84
C VAL A 29 -2.93 31.92 11.87
N LEU A 30 -3.25 32.33 10.64
CA LEU A 30 -3.79 31.44 9.62
C LEU A 30 -2.81 30.34 9.23
N VAL A 31 -1.52 30.69 9.05
CA VAL A 31 -0.46 29.72 8.73
C VAL A 31 -0.28 28.68 9.84
N ALA A 32 -0.46 29.06 11.11
CA ALA A 32 -0.38 28.14 12.24
C ALA A 32 -1.51 27.10 12.26
N ILE A 33 -2.70 27.43 11.75
CA ILE A 33 -3.90 26.58 11.82
C ILE A 33 -4.05 25.69 10.57
N VAL A 34 -3.60 26.15 9.40
CA VAL A 34 -3.79 25.47 8.10
C VAL A 34 -2.90 24.23 7.91
N LEU A 35 -1.97 23.97 8.83
CA LEU A 35 -1.16 22.76 8.86
C LEU A 35 -1.68 21.68 9.85
N PRO A 36 -2.97 21.32 9.98
CA PRO A 36 -3.27 20.10 10.72
C PRO A 36 -2.73 18.96 9.86
N LYS A 37 -1.58 18.44 10.29
CA LYS A 37 -0.78 17.51 9.51
C LYS A 37 -1.51 16.18 9.38
N PHE A 38 -1.75 15.76 8.14
CA PHE A 38 -2.16 14.41 7.78
C PHE A 38 -1.00 13.41 7.97
N VAL A 39 -0.59 13.11 9.22
CA VAL A 39 0.49 12.13 9.48
C VAL A 39 0.04 10.89 10.26
N SER A 40 -1.26 10.76 10.58
CA SER A 40 -1.70 9.73 11.52
C SER A 40 -2.34 8.50 10.87
N SER A 41 -2.44 8.43 9.54
CA SER A 41 -3.07 7.30 8.85
C SER A 41 -2.09 6.20 8.42
N ASP A 42 -0.79 6.38 8.67
CA ASP A 42 0.23 5.48 8.15
C ASP A 42 0.18 4.09 8.82
N VAL A 43 0.00 4.01 10.14
CA VAL A 43 0.02 2.73 10.87
C VAL A 43 -1.24 1.91 10.62
N GLY A 44 -2.43 2.49 10.84
CA GLY A 44 -3.70 1.78 10.65
C GLY A 44 -3.96 1.38 9.19
N GLY A 45 -3.56 2.23 8.23
CA GLY A 45 -3.67 1.93 6.81
C GLY A 45 -2.75 0.78 6.40
N LYS A 46 -1.50 0.76 6.86
CA LYS A 46 -0.56 -0.34 6.62
C LYS A 46 -1.01 -1.64 7.25
N GLU A 47 -1.56 -1.61 8.46
CA GLU A 47 -2.12 -2.79 9.12
C GLU A 47 -3.33 -3.37 8.37
N ALA A 48 -4.22 -2.51 7.87
CA ALA A 48 -5.35 -2.95 7.05
C ALA A 48 -4.89 -3.57 5.72
N ALA A 49 -3.92 -2.93 5.05
CA ALA A 49 -3.30 -3.45 3.84
C ALA A 49 -2.63 -4.82 4.09
N LEU A 50 -1.86 -4.94 5.18
CA LEU A 50 -1.19 -6.18 5.57
C LEU A 50 -2.17 -7.34 5.68
N ARG A 51 -3.30 -7.12 6.37
CA ARG A 51 -4.33 -8.15 6.55
C ARG A 51 -4.99 -8.52 5.22
N ALA A 52 -5.22 -7.55 4.34
CA ALA A 52 -5.78 -7.78 3.01
C ALA A 52 -4.82 -8.62 2.15
N ASP A 53 -3.54 -8.27 2.12
CA ASP A 53 -2.51 -8.98 1.34
C ASP A 53 -2.30 -10.41 1.85
N LEU A 54 -2.27 -10.61 3.17
CA LEU A 54 -2.19 -11.95 3.77
C LEU A 54 -3.42 -12.80 3.41
N LYS A 55 -4.62 -12.21 3.44
CA LYS A 55 -5.84 -12.93 3.03
C LYS A 55 -5.82 -13.29 1.55
N LEU A 56 -5.36 -12.39 0.69
CA LEU A 56 -5.17 -12.64 -0.74
C LEU A 56 -4.22 -13.81 -0.96
N LEU A 57 -3.03 -13.76 -0.34
CA LEU A 57 -2.02 -14.83 -0.45
C LEU A 57 -2.55 -16.18 0.06
N ARG A 58 -3.21 -16.20 1.23
CA ARG A 58 -3.80 -17.45 1.79
C ARG A 58 -4.85 -18.05 0.85
N THR A 59 -5.71 -17.22 0.28
CA THR A 59 -6.74 -17.65 -0.67
C THR A 59 -6.10 -18.21 -1.94
N ALA A 60 -5.07 -17.56 -2.47
CA ALA A 60 -4.34 -18.03 -3.64
C ALA A 60 -3.60 -19.35 -3.39
N ILE A 61 -2.95 -19.50 -2.22
CA ILE A 61 -2.30 -20.75 -1.79
C ILE A 61 -3.32 -21.88 -1.71
N GLN A 62 -4.50 -21.60 -1.13
CA GLN A 62 -5.57 -22.58 -1.03
C GLN A 62 -6.05 -23.02 -2.42
N LYS A 63 -6.32 -22.07 -3.31
CA LYS A 63 -6.75 -22.36 -4.70
C LYS A 63 -5.69 -23.17 -5.47
N PHE A 64 -4.41 -22.80 -5.33
CA PHE A 64 -3.30 -23.57 -5.89
C PHE A 64 -3.31 -25.03 -5.43
N ARG A 65 -3.57 -25.24 -4.14
CA ARG A 65 -3.64 -26.58 -3.54
C ARG A 65 -4.88 -27.34 -3.98
N GLU A 66 -6.02 -26.68 -4.16
CA GLU A 66 -7.24 -27.32 -4.67
C GLU A 66 -7.03 -27.83 -6.10
N ASP A 67 -6.34 -27.06 -6.93
CA ASP A 67 -6.02 -27.42 -8.32
C ASP A 67 -4.96 -28.53 -8.41
N THR A 68 -3.84 -28.35 -7.72
CA THR A 68 -2.64 -29.21 -7.90
C THR A 68 -2.54 -30.34 -6.87
N GLY A 69 -3.30 -30.28 -5.78
CA GLY A 69 -3.23 -31.20 -4.65
C GLY A 69 -2.07 -30.94 -3.66
N VAL A 70 -1.20 -29.96 -3.94
CA VAL A 70 0.00 -29.66 -3.17
C VAL A 70 0.12 -28.15 -2.93
N TYR A 71 0.91 -27.76 -1.93
CA TYR A 71 1.20 -26.34 -1.71
C TYR A 71 2.24 -25.82 -2.73
N PRO A 72 2.26 -24.53 -3.05
CA PRO A 72 3.31 -23.97 -3.88
C PRO A 72 4.68 -24.10 -3.19
N ALA A 73 5.76 -24.26 -3.95
CA ALA A 73 7.11 -24.32 -3.39
C ALA A 73 7.62 -22.93 -2.98
N SER A 74 7.10 -21.88 -3.62
CA SER A 74 7.34 -20.49 -3.30
C SER A 74 6.11 -19.62 -3.58
N LEU A 75 5.99 -18.45 -2.93
CA LEU A 75 4.92 -17.49 -3.25
C LEU A 75 4.96 -17.03 -4.71
N LYS A 76 6.13 -17.05 -5.35
CA LYS A 76 6.29 -16.67 -6.76
C LYS A 76 5.57 -17.62 -7.70
N ASP A 77 5.38 -18.88 -7.31
CA ASP A 77 4.67 -19.88 -8.11
C ASP A 77 3.18 -19.51 -8.30
N LEU A 78 2.63 -18.68 -7.40
CA LEU A 78 1.25 -18.19 -7.47
C LEU A 78 1.06 -17.17 -8.61
N ALA A 79 2.09 -16.37 -8.89
CA ALA A 79 2.09 -15.35 -9.95
C ALA A 79 2.76 -15.83 -11.24
N SER A 80 3.20 -17.09 -11.28
CA SER A 80 3.95 -17.62 -12.43
C SER A 80 3.04 -17.72 -13.66
N PRO A 81 3.46 -17.22 -14.83
CA PRO A 81 2.70 -17.35 -16.08
C PRO A 81 2.76 -18.77 -16.66
N LYS A 82 3.62 -19.63 -16.10
CA LYS A 82 3.79 -21.03 -16.50
C LYS A 82 3.51 -21.95 -15.31
N PRO A 83 2.98 -23.16 -15.55
CA PRO A 83 2.76 -24.12 -14.48
C PRO A 83 4.08 -24.50 -13.79
N PRO A 84 4.17 -24.40 -12.46
CA PRO A 84 5.32 -24.90 -11.73
C PRO A 84 5.36 -26.43 -11.78
N LEU A 85 6.56 -26.99 -11.83
CA LEU A 85 6.77 -28.44 -11.92
C LEU A 85 6.80 -29.11 -10.54
N ILE A 86 7.09 -28.35 -9.48
CA ILE A 86 7.29 -28.85 -8.12
C ILE A 86 6.45 -28.04 -7.15
N GLY A 87 5.75 -28.74 -6.26
CA GLY A 87 5.10 -28.20 -5.07
C GLY A 87 5.60 -28.88 -3.80
N MET A 88 4.94 -28.59 -2.69
CA MET A 88 5.26 -29.09 -1.36
C MET A 88 4.07 -29.86 -0.77
N SER A 89 4.31 -31.08 -0.29
CA SER A 89 3.33 -31.82 0.52
C SER A 89 3.16 -31.17 1.90
N PRO A 90 2.09 -31.48 2.67
CA PRO A 90 1.98 -31.05 4.07
C PRO A 90 3.16 -31.49 4.95
N SER A 91 3.88 -32.54 4.56
CA SER A 91 5.08 -33.05 5.24
C SER A 91 6.38 -32.34 4.81
N GLY A 92 6.32 -31.32 3.96
CA GLY A 92 7.51 -30.58 3.49
C GLY A 92 8.31 -31.31 2.42
N ALA A 93 7.79 -32.40 1.86
CA ALA A 93 8.43 -33.11 0.75
C ALA A 93 8.10 -32.43 -0.58
N LYS A 94 9.06 -32.42 -1.50
CA LYS A 94 8.84 -31.97 -2.87
C LYS A 94 7.97 -32.98 -3.62
N VAL A 95 6.93 -32.51 -4.29
CA VAL A 95 6.01 -33.34 -5.07
C VAL A 95 5.87 -32.76 -6.47
N ALA A 96 5.92 -33.62 -7.49
CA ALA A 96 5.75 -33.19 -8.87
C ALA A 96 4.29 -32.78 -9.15
N ILE A 97 4.13 -31.65 -9.83
CA ILE A 97 2.83 -31.14 -10.26
C ILE A 97 2.61 -31.53 -11.71
N LYS A 98 1.42 -32.04 -12.04
CA LYS A 98 1.02 -32.29 -13.42
C LYS A 98 0.58 -30.96 -14.05
N PRO A 99 1.18 -30.51 -15.16
CA PRO A 99 0.80 -29.23 -15.78
C PRO A 99 -0.68 -29.10 -16.14
N THR A 100 -1.35 -30.22 -16.45
CA THR A 100 -2.78 -30.26 -16.79
C THR A 100 -3.73 -30.01 -15.60
N ARG A 101 -3.22 -30.09 -14.36
CA ARG A 101 -4.00 -29.83 -13.14
C ARG A 101 -3.94 -28.37 -12.71
N TRP A 102 -3.02 -27.59 -13.27
CA TRP A 102 -2.80 -26.20 -12.89
C TRP A 102 -3.64 -25.27 -13.76
N HIS A 103 -4.39 -24.35 -13.14
CA HIS A 103 -5.23 -23.36 -13.82
C HIS A 103 -4.80 -21.91 -13.53
N GLY A 104 -3.57 -21.71 -13.06
CA GLY A 104 -3.06 -20.39 -12.68
C GLY A 104 -2.82 -19.46 -13.89
N PRO A 105 -2.28 -18.24 -13.66
CA PRO A 105 -1.82 -17.70 -12.37
C PRO A 105 -2.98 -17.42 -11.39
N TYR A 106 -2.67 -17.44 -10.10
CA TYR A 106 -3.65 -17.27 -9.02
C TYR A 106 -3.67 -15.84 -8.45
N ILE A 107 -2.60 -15.09 -8.68
CA ILE A 107 -2.46 -13.67 -8.36
C ILE A 107 -1.65 -12.99 -9.47
N ASP A 108 -1.86 -11.70 -9.70
CA ASP A 108 -1.14 -10.95 -10.74
C ASP A 108 0.34 -10.72 -10.36
N ASN A 109 0.58 -10.34 -9.10
CA ASN A 109 1.92 -10.17 -8.54
C ASN A 109 1.92 -10.56 -7.06
N VAL A 110 3.07 -11.00 -6.55
CA VAL A 110 3.25 -11.23 -5.11
C VAL A 110 3.38 -9.86 -4.44
N PRO A 111 2.46 -9.48 -3.52
CA PRO A 111 2.60 -8.23 -2.78
C PRO A 111 3.81 -8.30 -1.83
N VAL A 112 4.34 -7.13 -1.49
CA VAL A 112 5.35 -6.97 -0.44
C VAL A 112 4.66 -6.56 0.85
N ASP A 113 5.28 -6.86 1.98
CA ASP A 113 4.76 -6.51 3.30
C ASP A 113 4.70 -4.98 3.46
N PRO A 114 3.51 -4.38 3.67
CA PRO A 114 3.37 -2.92 3.73
C PRO A 114 3.96 -2.28 5.00
N ILE A 115 4.32 -3.08 6.01
CA ILE A 115 4.92 -2.58 7.25
C ILE A 115 6.41 -2.25 7.05
N ASN A 116 7.15 -3.11 6.37
CA ASN A 116 8.61 -2.98 6.21
C ASN A 116 9.12 -3.02 4.76
N GLY A 117 8.24 -3.26 3.78
CA GLY A 117 8.57 -3.37 2.36
C GLY A 117 9.28 -4.67 1.96
N ALA A 118 9.44 -5.63 2.87
CA ALA A 118 10.12 -6.89 2.61
C ALA A 118 9.13 -7.99 2.11
N PRO A 119 9.61 -9.07 1.48
CA PRO A 119 8.75 -10.18 1.10
C PRO A 119 8.09 -10.84 2.32
N PHE A 120 6.84 -11.29 2.16
CA PHE A 120 6.17 -12.11 3.17
C PHE A 120 6.96 -13.39 3.49
N ARG A 121 6.87 -13.83 4.74
CA ARG A 121 7.46 -15.11 5.17
C ARG A 121 6.54 -16.23 4.73
N TYR A 122 7.11 -17.22 4.04
CA TYR A 122 6.41 -18.42 3.60
C TYR A 122 7.17 -19.65 4.09
N THR A 123 6.47 -20.57 4.74
CA THR A 123 7.09 -21.77 5.29
C THR A 123 6.80 -23.00 4.45
N THR A 124 7.86 -23.77 4.18
CA THR A 124 7.81 -25.08 3.52
C THR A 124 8.27 -26.22 4.43
N ALA A 125 8.47 -25.93 5.72
CA ALA A 125 8.83 -26.93 6.72
C ALA A 125 7.65 -27.86 7.02
N ALA A 126 7.94 -29.13 7.31
CA ALA A 126 6.95 -30.13 7.67
C ALA A 126 5.99 -29.63 8.77
N GLY A 127 4.69 -29.82 8.57
CA GLY A 127 3.66 -29.38 9.53
C GLY A 127 3.36 -27.87 9.53
N SER A 128 4.09 -27.08 8.76
CA SER A 128 3.81 -25.64 8.56
C SER A 128 3.82 -25.23 7.08
N VAL A 129 3.82 -26.19 6.15
CA VAL A 129 3.76 -25.89 4.72
C VAL A 129 2.52 -25.07 4.39
N GLY A 130 2.70 -24.00 3.61
CA GLY A 130 1.58 -23.17 3.16
C GLY A 130 1.25 -22.00 4.08
N LYS A 131 1.88 -21.89 5.26
CA LYS A 131 1.67 -20.73 6.13
C LYS A 131 2.41 -19.52 5.59
N VAL A 132 1.70 -18.38 5.61
CA VAL A 132 2.22 -17.07 5.25
C VAL A 132 2.00 -16.11 6.41
N SER A 133 3.05 -15.36 6.76
CA SER A 133 3.03 -14.35 7.83
C SER A 133 3.78 -13.09 7.40
N SER A 134 3.50 -11.98 8.08
CA SER A 134 4.30 -10.76 7.96
C SER A 134 5.77 -11.05 8.25
N SER A 135 6.66 -10.32 7.59
CA SER A 135 8.09 -10.34 7.88
C SER A 135 8.51 -9.29 8.92
N ALA A 136 7.57 -8.40 9.28
CA ALA A 136 7.77 -7.33 10.23
C ALA A 136 7.64 -7.82 11.68
N ARG A 137 8.59 -7.37 12.51
CA ARG A 137 8.67 -7.78 13.90
C ARG A 137 7.42 -7.30 14.66
N GLY A 138 6.73 -8.22 15.34
CA GLY A 138 5.50 -7.94 16.08
C GLY A 138 4.20 -8.26 15.33
N TYR A 139 4.27 -8.51 14.02
CA TYR A 139 3.11 -8.84 13.17
C TYR A 139 3.11 -10.30 12.67
N GLU A 140 3.99 -11.13 13.23
CA GLU A 140 4.20 -12.53 12.83
C GLU A 140 2.96 -13.42 13.02
N ALA A 141 2.04 -13.02 13.90
CA ALA A 141 0.82 -13.77 14.22
C ALA A 141 -0.37 -13.44 13.30
N TRP A 142 -0.22 -12.47 12.40
CA TRP A 142 -1.31 -11.95 11.56
C TRP A 142 -1.36 -12.69 10.22
#